data_AF-A0A6N8HUU4-F1
#
_entry.id   AF-A0A6N8HUU4-F1
#
_cell.length_a   1.000
_cell.length_b   1.000
_cell.length_c   1.000
_cell.angle_alpha   90.00
_cell.angle_beta   90.00
_cell.angle_gamma   90.00
#
_symmetry.space_group_name_H-M   'P 1'
#
loop_
_entity.id
_entity.type
_entity.pdbx_description
1 polymer ?
#
loop_
_entity_poly.entity_id
_entity_poly.type
_entity_poly.pdbx_seq_one_letter_code
_entity_poly.pdbx_strand_id
1 'polypeptide(L)'
;MYRFKGVIHMIVFILIVFISFEGQSYNPFTTAHLNQLPYEADVAMKENNPLYEEIIHKAKNYEQEPENAYIDKVWKKTPGRNGIKVDVDASYEQMNKNGVFDTSLFVYEQIPQRLLSKTCRQRLYTAGILKKIWLVC
;
A
#
# COMPACT_ATOMS: atom_id res chain seq x y z
N MET A 1 -56.53 -49.58 5.52
CA MET A 1 -55.75 -48.46 6.11
C MET A 1 -54.22 -48.59 5.89
N TYR A 2 -53.75 -49.25 4.82
CA TYR A 2 -52.31 -49.49 4.54
C TYR A 2 -51.76 -48.72 3.33
N ARG A 3 -52.62 -48.11 2.50
CA ARG A 3 -52.20 -47.36 1.29
C ARG A 3 -51.49 -46.03 1.62
N PHE A 4 -51.80 -45.41 2.76
CA PHE A 4 -51.19 -44.16 3.20
C PHE A 4 -49.76 -44.32 3.76
N LYS A 5 -49.41 -45.49 4.33
CA LYS A 5 -48.05 -45.74 4.83
C LYS A 5 -46.98 -45.62 3.73
N GLY A 6 -47.25 -46.18 2.55
CA GLY A 6 -46.34 -46.08 1.41
C GLY A 6 -46.20 -44.65 0.89
N VAL A 7 -47.31 -43.89 0.87
CA VAL A 7 -47.31 -42.47 0.48
C VAL A 7 -46.50 -41.63 1.48
N ILE A 8 -46.63 -41.91 2.78
CA ILE A 8 -45.87 -41.24 3.83
C ILE A 8 -44.36 -41.50 3.67
N HIS A 9 -43.94 -42.76 3.40
CA HIS A 9 -42.53 -43.06 3.17
C HIS A 9 -41.97 -42.38 1.90
N MET A 10 -42.76 -42.31 0.82
CA MET A 10 -42.39 -41.57 -0.39
C MET A 10 -42.18 -40.08 -0.10
N ILE A 11 -43.10 -39.45 0.64
CA ILE A 11 -43.00 -38.02 1.00
C ILE A 11 -41.78 -37.76 1.88
N VAL A 12 -41.52 -38.63 2.86
CA VAL A 12 -40.35 -38.52 3.75
C VAL A 12 -39.05 -38.66 2.97
N PHE A 13 -38.97 -39.61 2.03
CA PHE A 13 -37.80 -39.78 1.17
C PHE A 13 -37.55 -38.54 0.30
N ILE A 14 -38.60 -37.96 -0.29
CA ILE A 14 -38.50 -36.76 -1.11
C ILE A 14 -38.02 -35.56 -0.28
N LEU A 15 -38.52 -35.38 0.95
CA LEU A 15 -38.05 -34.31 1.85
C LEU A 15 -36.58 -34.44 2.21
N ILE A 16 -36.11 -35.65 2.52
CA ILE A 16 -34.69 -35.91 2.84
C ILE A 16 -33.79 -35.57 1.64
N VAL A 17 -34.20 -35.97 0.44
CA VAL A 17 -33.47 -35.68 -0.79
C VAL A 17 -33.44 -34.17 -1.06
N PHE A 18 -34.56 -33.47 -0.88
CA PHE A 18 -34.64 -32.01 -1.09
C PHE A 18 -33.71 -31.23 -0.15
N ILE A 19 -33.70 -31.58 1.15
CA ILE A 19 -32.80 -30.95 2.14
C ILE A 19 -31.32 -31.22 1.80
N SER A 20 -31.01 -32.39 1.23
CA SER A 20 -29.64 -32.76 0.84
C SER A 20 -29.12 -31.93 -0.34
N PHE A 21 -30.00 -31.50 -1.26
CA PHE A 21 -29.61 -30.68 -2.41
C PHE A 21 -29.37 -29.20 -2.03
N GLU A 22 -30.14 -28.64 -1.10
CA GLU A 22 -30.01 -27.25 -0.65
C GLU A 22 -28.73 -26.99 0.20
N GLY A 23 -28.08 -28.04 0.70
CA GLY A 23 -26.88 -27.96 1.54
C GLY A 23 -25.59 -27.52 0.83
N GLN A 24 -25.57 -27.38 -0.49
CA GLN A 24 -24.36 -27.03 -1.24
C GLN A 24 -24.04 -25.52 -1.30
N SER A 25 -24.89 -24.65 -0.74
CA SER A 25 -24.65 -23.19 -0.71
C SER A 25 -23.87 -22.70 0.52
N TYR A 26 -23.67 -23.55 1.53
CA TYR A 26 -22.83 -23.24 2.68
C TYR A 26 -21.38 -23.60 2.37
N ASN A 27 -20.64 -22.68 1.76
CA ASN A 27 -19.20 -22.83 1.60
C ASN A 27 -18.47 -22.18 2.80
N PRO A 28 -18.06 -22.94 3.82
CA PRO A 28 -17.31 -22.41 4.97
C PRO A 28 -15.89 -21.94 4.59
N PHE A 29 -15.45 -22.17 3.34
CA PHE A 29 -14.15 -21.77 2.81
C PHE A 29 -14.24 -20.52 1.90
N THR A 30 -15.19 -19.62 2.16
CA THR A 30 -15.20 -18.33 1.47
C THR A 30 -13.96 -17.52 1.89
N THR A 31 -13.06 -17.29 0.93
CA THR A 31 -11.76 -16.62 1.11
C THR A 31 -11.86 -15.16 1.56
N ALA A 32 -13.06 -14.58 1.58
CA ALA A 32 -13.29 -13.22 2.03
C ALA A 32 -12.89 -12.97 3.50
N HIS A 33 -13.06 -13.96 4.39
CA HIS A 33 -12.66 -13.84 5.80
C HIS A 33 -11.18 -14.14 6.06
N LEU A 34 -10.53 -14.90 5.17
CA LEU A 34 -9.12 -15.27 5.30
C LEU A 34 -8.16 -14.16 4.89
N ASN A 35 -8.62 -13.12 4.18
CA ASN A 35 -7.76 -12.00 3.80
C ASN A 35 -7.59 -10.96 4.93
N GLN A 36 -8.48 -10.96 5.94
CA GLN A 36 -8.42 -9.99 7.04
C GLN A 36 -7.60 -10.48 8.24
N LEU A 37 -7.65 -11.79 8.54
CA LEU A 37 -6.92 -12.40 9.66
C LEU A 37 -5.38 -12.36 9.57
N PRO A 38 -4.73 -12.62 8.42
CA PRO A 38 -3.27 -12.58 8.35
C PRO A 38 -2.75 -11.14 8.47
N TYR A 39 -3.48 -10.14 7.98
CA TYR A 39 -3.07 -8.74 8.08
C TYR A 39 -3.04 -8.26 9.54
N GLU A 40 -4.11 -8.49 10.31
CA GLU A 40 -4.16 -8.00 11.70
C GLU A 40 -3.19 -8.75 12.64
N ALA A 41 -3.02 -10.06 12.44
CA ALA A 41 -2.07 -10.85 13.22
C ALA A 41 -0.61 -10.50 12.89
N ASP A 42 -0.29 -10.28 11.61
CA ASP A 42 1.06 -9.93 11.17
C ASP A 42 1.43 -8.50 11.59
N VAL A 43 0.48 -7.55 11.58
CA VAL A 43 0.69 -6.19 12.12
C VAL A 43 0.92 -6.23 13.64
N ALA A 44 0.12 -6.98 14.40
CA ALA A 44 0.30 -7.09 15.85
C ALA A 44 1.60 -7.81 16.25
N MET A 45 2.05 -8.79 15.46
CA MET A 45 3.36 -9.44 15.66
C MET A 45 4.52 -8.51 15.27
N LYS A 46 4.40 -7.74 14.18
CA LYS A 46 5.39 -6.73 13.76
C LYS A 46 5.54 -5.62 14.78
N GLU A 47 4.45 -5.14 15.37
CA GLU A 47 4.46 -4.07 16.38
C GLU A 47 5.19 -4.47 17.68
N ASN A 48 5.26 -5.77 18.01
CA ASN A 48 6.02 -6.27 19.18
C ASN A 48 7.46 -6.71 18.85
N ASN A 49 7.96 -6.49 17.62
CA ASN A 49 9.32 -6.87 17.25
C ASN A 49 10.33 -5.76 17.57
N PRO A 50 11.42 -6.05 18.31
CA PRO A 50 12.41 -5.04 18.68
C PRO A 50 13.12 -4.42 17.46
N LEU A 51 13.30 -5.21 16.39
CA LEU A 51 13.87 -4.72 15.12
C LEU A 51 12.96 -3.68 14.46
N TYR A 52 11.64 -3.88 14.52
CA TYR A 52 10.66 -3.00 13.90
C TYR A 52 10.57 -1.65 14.65
N GLU A 53 10.58 -1.69 15.98
CA GLU A 53 10.65 -0.48 16.81
C GLU A 53 11.94 0.33 16.56
N GLU A 54 13.08 -0.36 16.43
CA GLU A 54 14.36 0.30 16.12
C GLU A 54 14.33 1.00 14.75
N ILE A 55 13.75 0.35 13.74
CA ILE A 55 13.54 0.93 12.41
C ILE A 55 12.68 2.19 12.52
N ILE A 56 11.55 2.17 13.23
CA ILE A 56 10.68 3.33 13.40
C ILE A 56 11.44 4.49 14.07
N HIS A 57 12.21 4.20 15.11
CA HIS A 57 12.96 5.23 15.84
C HIS A 57 14.07 5.84 14.98
N LYS A 58 14.78 5.02 14.19
CA LYS A 58 15.86 5.47 13.32
C LYS A 58 15.35 6.18 12.08
N ALA A 59 14.26 5.69 11.48
CA ALA A 59 13.63 6.24 10.27
C ALA A 59 13.40 7.74 10.36
N LYS A 60 12.89 8.23 11.50
CA LYS A 60 12.66 9.66 11.77
C LYS A 60 13.88 10.56 11.52
N ASN A 61 15.09 10.04 11.68
CA ASN A 61 16.32 10.82 11.46
C ASN A 61 16.71 10.94 9.98
N TYR A 62 16.14 10.08 9.13
CA TYR A 62 16.40 10.04 7.69
C TYR A 62 15.27 10.66 6.86
N GLU A 63 14.14 10.99 7.49
CA GLU A 63 13.04 11.70 6.82
C GLU A 63 13.42 13.15 6.55
N GLN A 64 13.13 13.62 5.33
CA GLN A 64 13.30 15.02 4.94
C GLN A 64 12.00 15.53 4.32
N GLU A 65 11.54 16.68 4.80
CA GLU A 65 10.33 17.30 4.26
C GLU A 65 10.55 17.83 2.84
N PRO A 66 9.51 17.80 1.99
CA PRO A 66 9.57 18.39 0.66
C PRO A 66 9.72 19.90 0.73
N GLU A 67 10.66 20.44 -0.04
CA GLU A 67 10.87 21.87 -0.19
C GLU A 67 10.17 22.37 -1.46
N ASN A 68 9.24 23.30 -1.30
CA ASN A 68 8.47 23.79 -2.44
C ASN A 68 9.30 24.73 -3.32
N ALA A 69 9.00 24.73 -4.62
CA ALA A 69 9.55 25.72 -5.51
C ALA A 69 9.14 27.14 -5.05
N TYR A 70 9.95 28.15 -5.34
CA TYR A 70 9.59 29.55 -5.10
C TYR A 70 10.26 30.50 -6.11
N ILE A 71 9.82 31.76 -6.12
CA ILE A 71 10.44 32.82 -6.94
C ILE A 71 11.33 33.66 -6.03
N ASP A 72 12.64 33.47 -6.15
CA ASP A 72 13.65 34.28 -5.50
C ASP A 72 13.86 35.62 -6.24
N LYS A 73 14.17 36.67 -5.49
CA LYS A 73 14.39 38.02 -6.05
C LYS A 73 15.65 38.08 -6.93
N VAL A 74 16.71 37.39 -6.50
CA VAL A 74 18.01 37.33 -7.17
C VAL A 74 18.02 36.18 -8.16
N TRP A 75 17.71 34.97 -7.69
CA TRP A 75 17.86 33.71 -8.44
C TRP A 75 16.65 33.33 -9.31
N LYS A 76 15.58 34.15 -9.30
CA LYS A 76 14.35 33.94 -10.09
C LYS A 76 13.67 32.62 -9.73
N LYS A 77 13.29 31.78 -10.70
CA LYS A 77 12.54 30.56 -10.43
C LYS A 77 13.47 29.50 -9.83
N THR A 78 13.37 29.29 -8.53
CA THR A 78 14.10 28.24 -7.81
C THR A 78 13.25 26.96 -7.81
N PRO A 79 13.78 25.83 -8.30
CA PRO A 79 13.06 24.57 -8.24
C PRO A 79 12.92 24.11 -6.78
N GLY A 80 11.81 23.43 -6.49
CA GLY A 80 11.66 22.73 -5.22
C GLY A 80 12.38 21.37 -5.25
N ARG A 81 12.49 20.73 -4.09
CA ARG A 81 13.10 19.42 -3.91
C ARG A 81 12.11 18.47 -3.24
N ASN A 82 12.03 17.24 -3.74
CA ASN A 82 11.18 16.20 -3.14
C ASN A 82 11.67 15.90 -1.73
N GLY A 83 10.73 15.59 -0.85
CA GLY A 83 11.03 15.01 0.45
C GLY A 83 11.37 13.54 0.29
N ILE A 84 11.95 12.97 1.33
CA ILE A 84 12.18 11.53 1.43
C ILE A 84 11.57 11.02 2.73
N LYS A 85 10.92 9.87 2.65
CA LYS A 85 10.38 9.15 3.80
C LYS A 85 10.86 7.71 3.75
N VAL A 86 11.12 7.11 4.91
CA VAL A 86 11.45 5.69 4.98
C VAL A 86 10.15 4.89 4.94
N ASP A 87 10.06 3.92 4.03
CA ASP A 87 9.02 2.90 4.04
C ASP A 87 9.42 1.85 5.07
N VAL A 88 8.76 1.90 6.24
CA VAL A 88 9.07 1.05 7.39
C VAL A 88 8.78 -0.42 7.10
N ASP A 89 7.69 -0.71 6.40
CA ASP A 89 7.26 -2.08 6.09
C ASP A 89 8.21 -2.73 5.08
N ALA A 90 8.49 -2.04 3.97
CA ALA A 90 9.40 -2.54 2.95
C ALA A 90 10.83 -2.68 3.47
N SER A 91 11.27 -1.74 4.33
CA SER A 91 12.58 -1.83 4.99
C SER A 91 12.66 -3.01 5.94
N TYR A 92 11.61 -3.26 6.73
CA TYR A 92 11.53 -4.42 7.62
C TYR A 92 11.59 -5.73 6.85
N GLU A 93 10.87 -5.86 5.73
CA GLU A 93 10.92 -7.06 4.89
C GLU A 93 12.32 -7.35 4.32
N GLN A 94 13.11 -6.31 4.01
CA GLN A 94 14.49 -6.48 3.57
C GLN A 94 15.41 -6.90 4.71
N MET A 95 15.28 -6.30 5.88
CA MET A 95 16.12 -6.60 7.05
C MET A 95 15.78 -7.94 7.71
N ASN A 96 14.51 -8.34 7.69
CA ASN A 96 14.06 -9.60 8.27
C ASN A 96 14.71 -10.83 7.59
N LYS A 97 15.13 -10.71 6.32
CA LYS A 97 15.88 -11.76 5.61
C LYS A 97 17.26 -12.03 6.21
N ASN A 98 17.91 -10.97 6.71
CA ASN A 98 19.25 -11.04 7.28
C ASN A 98 19.23 -11.12 8.81
N GLY A 99 18.11 -10.77 9.44
CA GLY A 99 17.94 -10.77 10.90
C GLY A 99 18.77 -9.71 11.64
N VAL A 100 19.33 -8.74 10.90
CA VAL A 100 20.22 -7.70 11.44
C VAL A 100 19.73 -6.32 11.00
N PHE A 101 19.76 -5.37 11.92
CA PHE A 101 19.50 -3.96 11.63
C PHE A 101 20.65 -3.38 10.79
N ASP A 102 20.33 -2.96 9.56
CA ASP A 102 21.29 -2.36 8.64
C ASP A 102 20.66 -1.15 7.95
N THR A 103 21.20 0.05 8.19
CA THR A 103 20.71 1.30 7.61
C THR A 103 20.86 1.37 6.10
N SER A 104 21.71 0.54 5.49
CA SER A 104 21.88 0.48 4.04
C SER A 104 20.69 -0.19 3.33
N LEU A 105 19.88 -0.95 4.06
CA LEU A 105 18.69 -1.65 3.56
C LEU A 105 17.40 -0.83 3.70
N PHE A 106 17.50 0.46 4.03
CA PHE A 106 16.33 1.33 4.05
C PHE A 106 15.78 1.56 2.64
N VAL A 107 14.47 1.33 2.52
CA VAL A 107 13.70 1.64 1.33
C VAL A 107 13.10 3.03 1.52
N TYR A 108 13.38 3.92 0.58
CA TYR A 108 12.92 5.31 0.63
C TYR A 108 11.80 5.56 -0.38
N GLU A 109 10.75 6.22 0.09
CA GLU A 109 9.68 6.77 -0.72
C GLU A 109 9.89 8.27 -0.92
N GLN A 110 9.66 8.76 -2.15
CA GLN A 110 9.76 10.18 -2.46
C GLN A 110 8.42 10.88 -2.20
N ILE A 111 8.45 11.94 -1.39
CA ILE A 111 7.30 12.81 -1.19
C ILE A 111 7.36 13.94 -2.23
N PRO A 112 6.42 14.02 -3.17
CA PRO A 112 6.45 15.04 -4.21
C PRO A 112 6.29 16.45 -3.62
N GLN A 113 7.14 17.38 -4.04
CA GLN A 113 6.95 18.79 -3.69
C GLN A 113 5.81 19.43 -4.48
N ARG A 114 5.25 20.53 -3.95
CA ARG A 114 4.30 21.35 -4.70
C ARG A 114 5.01 22.03 -5.86
N LEU A 115 4.48 21.82 -7.06
CA LEU A 115 4.92 22.55 -8.25
C LEU A 115 4.47 24.00 -8.16
N LEU A 116 5.36 24.93 -8.54
CA LEU A 116 4.94 26.31 -8.77
C LEU A 116 3.95 26.35 -9.93
N SER A 117 2.82 27.04 -9.78
CA SER A 117 1.88 27.21 -10.89
C SER A 117 2.63 27.88 -12.06
N LYS A 118 2.45 27.34 -13.28
CA LYS A 118 3.21 27.67 -14.49
C LYS A 118 2.95 29.09 -15.03
N THR A 119 2.54 30.05 -14.21
CA THR A 119 2.06 31.36 -14.69
C THR A 119 3.00 32.48 -14.30
N CYS A 120 4.19 32.49 -14.90
CA CYS A 120 4.79 33.74 -15.35
C CYS A 120 5.90 33.45 -16.37
N ARG A 121 5.78 34.03 -17.56
CA ARG A 121 6.77 33.96 -18.64
C ARG A 121 8.04 34.68 -18.18
N GLN A 122 9.15 33.96 -18.06
CA GLN A 122 10.46 34.56 -17.81
C GLN A 122 11.47 34.05 -18.84
N ARG A 123 12.16 34.99 -19.48
CA ARG A 123 13.18 34.74 -20.48
C ARG A 123 14.44 34.23 -19.76
N LEU A 124 14.68 32.93 -19.84
CA LEU A 124 15.91 32.31 -19.35
C LEU A 124 17.03 32.63 -20.36
N TYR A 125 18.04 33.40 -19.94
CA TYR A 125 19.30 33.48 -20.66
C TYR A 125 20.22 32.41 -20.10
N THR A 126 20.16 31.20 -20.66
CA THR A 126 21.19 30.18 -20.41
C THR A 126 22.41 30.48 -21.25
N ALA A 127 23.54 30.75 -20.59
CA ALA A 127 24.83 30.80 -21.24
C ALA A 127 25.19 29.40 -21.77
N GLY A 128 25.25 29.27 -23.11
CA GLY A 128 25.81 28.09 -23.78
C GLY A 128 24.86 26.88 -23.86
N ILE A 129 24.66 26.39 -25.09
CA ILE A 129 23.96 25.16 -25.48
C ILE A 129 22.45 25.32 -25.73
N LEU A 130 22.16 25.73 -26.96
CA LEU A 130 20.91 25.50 -27.67
C LEU A 130 20.63 24.00 -27.78
N LYS A 131 19.89 23.42 -26.82
CA LYS A 131 18.95 22.34 -27.15
C LYS A 131 17.54 22.92 -27.07
N LYS A 132 17.04 23.30 -28.24
CA LYS A 132 15.68 23.76 -28.48
C LYS A 132 14.75 22.55 -28.40
N ILE A 133 14.56 22.01 -27.19
CA ILE A 133 13.49 21.06 -26.92
C ILE A 133 12.23 21.89 -26.76
N TRP A 134 11.37 21.79 -27.77
CA TRP A 134 9.98 22.23 -27.68
C TRP A 134 9.27 21.32 -26.69
N LEU A 135 9.30 21.66 -25.40
CA LEU A 135 8.22 21.26 -24.51
C LEU A 135 7.11 22.30 -24.66
N VAL A 136 6.11 21.88 -25.45
CA VAL A 136 4.80 22.50 -25.58
C VAL A 136 4.16 22.62 -24.19
N CYS A 137 3.38 23.70 -24.01
CA CYS A 137 2.47 23.89 -22.88
C CYS A 137 1.56 22.68 -22.66
#